data_AF-A0A1M6PFG9-F1
#
_entry.id   AF-A0A1M6PFG9-F1
#
_cell.length_a   1.000
_cell.length_b   1.000
_cell.length_c   1.000
_cell.angle_alpha   90.00
_cell.angle_beta   90.00
_cell.angle_gamma   90.00
#
_symmetry.space_group_name_H-M   'P 1'
#
loop_
_entity.id
_entity.type
_entity.pdbx_description
1 polymer ?
#
loop_
_entity_poly.entity_id
_entity_poly.type
_entity_poly.pdbx_seq_one_letter_code
_entity_poly.pdbx_strand_id
1 'polypeptide(L)'
;MEGIFVPLSFFLALFAILYVYWTTRTKERLALIEKGADASIFKKPASKYALLKWGIFLIALAVGVITGFALSTVINEVAAFFTMILFFGGLGLIVAHFITNALAKKD
;
A
#
# COMPACT_ATOMS: atom_id res chain seq x y z
N MET A 1 17.96 30.51 -14.95
CA MET A 1 16.51 30.52 -14.69
C MET A 1 15.78 29.27 -15.24
N GLU A 2 16.47 28.32 -15.89
CA GLU A 2 15.81 27.14 -16.49
C GLU A 2 15.64 25.95 -15.54
N GLY A 3 16.47 25.83 -14.49
CA GLY A 3 16.40 24.72 -13.53
C GLY A 3 15.17 24.73 -12.60
N ILE A 4 14.40 25.82 -12.55
CA ILE A 4 13.19 25.96 -11.71
C ILE A 4 11.94 25.48 -12.46
N PHE A 5 11.93 25.52 -13.79
CA PHE A 5 10.78 25.13 -14.61
C PHE A 5 10.49 23.62 -14.56
N VAL A 6 11.53 22.80 -14.43
CA VAL A 6 11.41 21.33 -14.34
C VAL A 6 10.64 20.90 -13.09
N PRO A 7 11.04 21.29 -11.85
CA PRO A 7 10.26 20.93 -10.67
C PRO A 7 8.87 21.58 -10.68
N LEU A 8 8.74 22.83 -11.15
CA LEU A 8 7.45 23.53 -11.18
C LEU A 8 6.41 22.81 -12.06
N SER A 9 6.81 22.40 -13.27
CA SER A 9 5.92 21.66 -14.18
C SER A 9 5.57 20.26 -13.64
N PHE A 10 6.51 19.59 -12.96
CA PHE A 10 6.25 18.31 -12.30
C PHE A 10 5.20 18.43 -11.18
N PHE A 11 5.33 19.42 -10.29
CA PHE A 11 4.35 19.63 -9.21
C PHE A 11 2.98 20.06 -9.75
N LEU A 12 2.92 20.86 -10.81
CA LEU A 12 1.66 21.23 -11.48
C LEU A 12 0.97 20.02 -12.11
N ALA A 13 1.72 19.16 -12.79
CA ALA A 13 1.17 17.94 -13.39
C ALA A 13 0.64 16.98 -12.31
N LEU A 14 1.38 16.77 -11.22
CA LEU A 14 0.95 15.95 -10.09
C LEU A 14 -0.34 16.51 -9.47
N PHE A 15 -0.40 17.82 -9.25
CA PHE A 15 -1.58 18.50 -8.72
C PHE A 15 -2.79 18.35 -9.65
N ALA A 16 -2.59 18.55 -10.96
CA ALA A 16 -3.66 18.40 -11.96
C ALA A 16 -4.24 16.99 -11.97
N ILE A 17 -3.39 15.95 -11.90
CA ILE A 17 -3.82 14.55 -11.85
C ILE A 17 -4.63 14.28 -10.58
N LEU A 18 -4.15 14.72 -9.41
CA LEU A 18 -4.84 14.53 -8.14
C LEU A 18 -6.19 15.28 -8.11
N TYR A 19 -6.22 16.51 -8.62
CA TYR A 19 -7.42 17.32 -8.71
C TYR A 19 -8.49 16.65 -9.59
N VAL A 20 -8.09 16.18 -10.78
CA VAL A 20 -8.99 15.45 -11.68
C VAL A 20 -9.48 14.15 -11.05
N TYR A 21 -8.60 13.40 -10.37
CA TYR A 21 -8.98 12.17 -9.70
C TYR A 21 -10.04 12.40 -8.61
N TRP A 22 -9.84 13.40 -7.75
CA TRP A 22 -10.80 13.71 -6.68
C TRP A 22 -12.09 14.35 -7.18
N THR A 23 -12.03 15.24 -8.18
CA THR A 23 -13.24 15.88 -8.73
C THR A 23 -14.12 14.86 -9.44
N THR A 24 -13.54 13.93 -10.21
CA THR A 24 -14.28 12.87 -10.92
C THR A 24 -15.03 11.97 -9.93
N ARG A 25 -14.37 11.50 -8.86
CA ARG A 25 -14.99 10.67 -7.82
C ARG A 25 -16.14 11.38 -7.09
N THR A 26 -16.03 12.69 -6.91
CA THR A 26 -17.06 13.48 -6.21
C THR A 26 -18.29 13.67 -7.10
N LYS A 27 -18.08 13.95 -8.39
CA LYS A 27 -19.15 14.09 -9.39
C LYS A 27 -19.88 12.78 -9.65
N GLU A 28 -19.16 11.66 -9.72
CA GLU A 28 -19.76 10.32 -9.85
C GLU A 28 -20.71 10.01 -8.68
N ARG A 29 -20.31 10.34 -7.45
CA ARG A 29 -21.13 10.10 -6.24
C ARG A 29 -22.35 11.00 -6.17
N LEU A 30 -22.25 12.26 -6.59
CA LEU A 30 -23.39 13.19 -6.68
C LEU A 30 -24.40 12.73 -7.72
N ALA A 31 -23.95 12.31 -8.90
CA ALA A 31 -24.83 11.82 -9.96
C ALA A 31 -25.60 10.56 -9.58
N LEU A 32 -25.06 9.73 -8.67
CA LEU A 32 -25.76 8.54 -8.15
C LEU A 32 -26.84 8.90 -7.13
N ILE A 33 -26.58 9.89 -6.27
CA ILE A 33 -27.57 10.43 -5.33
C ILE A 33 -28.75 11.06 -6.09
N GLU A 34 -28.46 11.85 -7.14
CA GLU A 34 -29.48 12.50 -7.99
C GLU A 34 -30.33 11.49 -8.78
N LYS A 35 -29.77 10.32 -9.12
CA LYS A 35 -30.51 9.23 -9.80
C LYS A 35 -31.26 8.30 -8.84
N GLY A 36 -31.26 8.57 -7.54
CA GLY A 36 -31.95 7.74 -6.54
C GLY A 36 -31.32 6.35 -6.34
N ALA A 37 -30.10 6.14 -6.84
CA ALA A 37 -29.35 4.91 -6.62
C ALA A 37 -28.62 4.99 -5.28
N ASP A 38 -28.82 3.98 -4.43
CA ASP A 38 -28.23 3.95 -3.09
C ASP A 38 -26.69 3.99 -3.17
N ALA A 39 -26.10 5.08 -2.65
CA ALA A 39 -24.65 5.28 -2.58
C ALA A 39 -23.95 4.25 -1.67
N SER A 40 -24.71 3.34 -1.05
CA SER A 40 -24.21 2.18 -0.31
C SER A 40 -23.37 1.21 -1.16
N ILE A 41 -23.57 1.16 -2.49
CA ILE A 41 -22.77 0.31 -3.40
C ILE A 41 -21.27 0.68 -3.37
N PHE A 42 -20.93 1.92 -3.01
CA PHE A 42 -19.54 2.39 -2.90
C PHE A 42 -18.92 2.21 -1.52
N LYS A 43 -19.68 1.79 -0.50
CA LYS A 43 -19.11 1.38 0.79
C LYS A 43 -18.52 -0.02 0.62
N LYS A 44 -17.33 -0.10 0.02
CA LYS A 44 -16.46 -1.26 0.25
C LYS A 44 -16.32 -1.41 1.76
N PRO A 45 -16.71 -2.53 2.37
CA PRO A 45 -16.50 -2.72 3.79
C PRO A 45 -15.01 -2.51 4.04
N ALA A 46 -14.67 -1.65 5.00
CA ALA A 46 -13.30 -1.49 5.44
C ALA A 46 -12.74 -2.90 5.65
N SER A 47 -11.62 -3.22 4.99
CA SER A 47 -11.05 -4.56 5.02
C SER A 47 -10.89 -4.96 6.48
N LYS A 48 -11.80 -5.81 6.99
CA LYS A 48 -11.90 -6.25 8.39
C LYS A 48 -10.55 -6.77 8.91
N TYR A 49 -9.73 -7.26 7.98
CA TYR A 49 -8.43 -7.85 8.22
C TYR A 49 -7.24 -6.97 7.77
N ALA A 50 -7.44 -5.69 7.47
CA ALA A 50 -6.35 -4.80 7.07
C ALA A 50 -5.29 -4.67 8.18
N LEU A 51 -5.72 -4.52 9.42
CA LEU A 51 -4.83 -4.45 10.58
C LEU A 51 -3.99 -5.74 10.71
N LEU A 52 -4.61 -6.91 10.50
CA LEU A 52 -3.92 -8.18 10.56
C LEU A 52 -2.87 -8.33 9.45
N LYS A 53 -3.18 -7.89 8.22
CA LYS A 53 -2.21 -7.89 7.11
C LYS A 53 -0.98 -7.06 7.44
N TRP A 54 -1.19 -5.84 7.94
CA TRP A 54 -0.10 -4.95 8.32
C TRP A 54 0.68 -5.47 9.52
N GLY A 55 0.02 -6.09 10.50
CA GLY A 55 0.68 -6.71 11.65
C GLY A 55 1.65 -7.83 11.25
N ILE A 56 1.19 -8.78 10.43
CA ILE A 56 2.03 -9.88 9.95
C ILE A 56 3.19 -9.36 9.10
N PHE A 57 2.95 -8.36 8.25
CA PHE A 57 3.98 -7.73 7.45
C PHE A 57 5.07 -7.08 8.31
N LEU A 58 4.68 -6.29 9.33
CA LEU A 58 5.64 -5.63 10.24
C LEU A 58 6.47 -6.63 11.04
N ILE A 59 5.87 -7.73 11.50
CA ILE A 59 6.59 -8.80 12.20
C ILE A 59 7.62 -9.43 11.26
N ALA A 60 7.23 -9.77 10.03
CA ALA A 60 8.15 -10.34 9.06
C ALA A 60 9.29 -9.39 8.70
N LEU A 61 9.00 -8.07 8.61
CA LEU A 61 10.01 -7.05 8.37
C LEU A 61 11.02 -6.97 9.52
N ALA A 62 10.57 -7.03 10.78
CA ALA A 62 11.44 -7.10 11.95
C ALA A 62 12.35 -8.33 11.93
N VAL A 63 11.79 -9.50 11.59
CA VAL A 63 12.58 -10.74 11.41
C VAL A 63 13.61 -10.56 10.30
N GLY A 64 13.22 -9.96 9.18
CA GLY A 64 14.09 -9.67 8.05
C GLY A 64 15.29 -8.79 8.42
N VAL A 65 15.09 -7.76 9.25
CA VAL A 65 16.18 -6.91 9.73
C VAL A 65 17.15 -7.69 10.63
N ILE A 66 16.63 -8.51 11.55
CA ILE A 66 17.46 -9.33 12.45
C ILE A 66 18.31 -10.32 11.64
N THR A 67 17.70 -11.00 10.67
CA THR A 67 18.43 -11.93 9.79
C THR A 67 19.38 -11.22 8.83
N GLY A 68 19.04 -10.00 8.39
CA GLY A 68 19.91 -9.16 7.56
C GLY A 68 21.17 -8.74 8.31
N PHE A 69 21.03 -8.39 9.59
CA PHE A 69 22.17 -8.12 10.48
C PHE A 69 23.05 -9.34 10.70
N ALA A 70 22.47 -10.54 10.85
CA ALA A 70 23.26 -11.77 10.95
C ALA A 70 24.04 -12.03 9.64
N LEU A 71 23.41 -11.79 8.48
CA LEU A 71 24.01 -12.03 7.18
C LEU A 71 25.05 -10.97 6.75
N SER A 72 25.02 -9.77 7.34
CA SER A 72 26.01 -8.71 7.06
C SER A 72 27.44 -9.10 7.43
N THR A 73 27.60 -10.15 8.24
CA THR A 73 28.91 -10.73 8.59
C THR A 73 29.54 -11.52 7.44
N VAL A 74 28.76 -11.95 6.45
CA VAL A 74 29.19 -12.81 5.33
C VAL A 74 29.16 -12.04 4.00
N ILE A 75 28.20 -11.13 3.82
CA ILE A 75 27.97 -10.38 2.58
C ILE A 75 28.03 -8.88 2.88
N ASN A 76 28.24 -8.05 1.85
CA ASN A 76 28.10 -6.61 1.94
C ASN A 76 26.84 -6.20 2.71
N GLU A 77 27.02 -5.37 3.73
CA GLU A 77 25.99 -4.96 4.69
C GLU A 77 24.73 -4.45 4.00
N VAL A 78 24.89 -3.55 3.02
CA VAL A 78 23.77 -2.95 2.30
C VAL A 78 22.97 -4.03 1.56
N ALA A 79 23.66 -4.90 0.82
CA ALA A 79 23.01 -5.98 0.10
C ALA A 79 22.31 -6.98 1.05
N ALA A 80 22.92 -7.29 2.19
CA ALA A 80 22.35 -8.21 3.18
C ALA A 80 21.03 -7.67 3.77
N PHE A 81 20.98 -6.40 4.14
CA PHE A 81 19.74 -5.78 4.64
C PHE A 81 18.67 -5.70 3.55
N PHE A 82 19.00 -5.20 2.36
CA PHE A 82 18.01 -5.07 1.28
C PHE A 82 17.41 -6.41 0.87
N THR A 83 18.25 -7.44 0.73
CA THR A 83 17.79 -8.78 0.35
C THR A 83 16.91 -9.40 1.43
N MET A 84 17.31 -9.35 2.70
CA MET A 84 16.52 -9.97 3.77
C MET A 84 15.23 -9.23 4.08
N ILE A 85 15.21 -7.90 4.05
CA ILE A 85 13.99 -7.12 4.25
C ILE A 85 12.97 -7.39 3.15
N LEU A 86 13.39 -7.42 1.88
CA LEU A 86 12.50 -7.72 0.76
C LEU A 86 12.03 -9.18 0.76
N PHE A 87 12.92 -10.10 1.10
CA PHE A 87 12.59 -11.53 1.17
C PHE A 87 11.57 -11.83 2.27
N PHE A 88 11.86 -11.43 3.51
CA PHE A 88 10.95 -11.67 4.63
C PHE A 88 9.70 -10.79 4.55
N GLY A 89 9.82 -9.53 4.11
CA GLY A 89 8.66 -8.67 3.87
C GLY A 89 7.72 -9.26 2.81
N GLY A 90 8.26 -9.80 1.71
CA GLY A 90 7.49 -10.48 0.69
C GLY A 90 6.80 -11.75 1.20
N LEU A 91 7.54 -12.61 1.92
CA LEU A 91 6.98 -13.80 2.58
C LEU A 91 5.87 -13.43 3.58
N GLY A 92 6.07 -12.39 4.37
CA GLY A 92 5.09 -11.87 5.32
C GLY A 92 3.78 -11.47 4.65
N LEU A 93 3.83 -10.81 3.49
CA LEU A 93 2.63 -10.46 2.73
C LEU A 93 1.90 -11.69 2.15
N ILE A 94 2.64 -12.70 1.69
CA ILE A 94 2.06 -13.94 1.19
C ILE A 94 1.33 -14.66 2.32
N VAL A 95 1.98 -14.82 3.47
CA VAL A 95 1.39 -15.43 4.67
C VAL A 95 0.18 -14.63 5.15
N ALA A 96 0.28 -13.30 5.18
CA ALA A 96 -0.84 -12.42 5.51
C ALA A 96 -2.03 -12.62 4.57
N HIS A 97 -1.80 -12.79 3.27
CA HIS A 97 -2.85 -13.06 2.30
C HIS A 97 -3.55 -14.41 2.57
N PHE A 98 -2.78 -15.47 2.78
CA PHE A 98 -3.36 -16.79 3.09
C PHE A 98 -4.16 -16.80 4.39
N ILE A 99 -3.64 -16.21 5.46
CA ILE A 99 -4.32 -16.14 6.76
C ILE A 99 -5.61 -15.33 6.65
N THR A 100 -5.55 -14.15 6.02
CA THR A 100 -6.75 -13.32 5.87
C THR A 100 -7.80 -13.95 4.95
N ASN A 101 -7.38 -14.67 3.92
CA ASN A 101 -8.32 -15.40 3.05
C ASN A 101 -8.95 -16.59 3.77
N ALA A 102 -8.19 -17.31 4.61
CA ALA A 102 -8.71 -18.39 5.43
C ALA A 102 -9.72 -17.90 6.47
N LEU A 103 -9.45 -16.76 7.12
CA LEU A 103 -10.39 -16.14 8.07
C LEU A 103 -11.64 -15.61 7.37
N ALA A 104 -11.50 -15.02 6.19
CA ALA A 104 -12.63 -14.53 5.41
C ALA A 104 -13.58 -15.64 4.91
N LYS A 105 -13.10 -16.88 4.76
CA LYS A 105 -13.93 -18.04 4.37
C LYS A 105 -14.72 -18.65 5.54
N LYS A 106 -14.34 -18.32 6.77
CA LYS A 106 -14.93 -18.88 8.00
C LYS A 106 -16.07 -18.02 8.56
N ASP A 107 -16.09 -16.75 8.17
CA ASP A 107 -17.24 -15.85 8.32
C ASP A 107 -18.25 -16.08 7.18
#